data_AF-M5C2V8-F1
#
_entry.id   AF-M5C2V8-F1
#
_cell.length_a   1.000
_cell.length_b   1.000
_cell.length_c   1.000
_cell.angle_alpha   90.00
_cell.angle_beta   90.00
_cell.angle_gamma   90.00
#
_symmetry.space_group_name_H-M   'P 1'
#
loop_
_entity.id
_entity.type
_entity.pdbx_description
1 polymer ?
#
loop_
_entity_poly.entity_id
_entity_poly.type
_entity_poly.pdbx_seq_one_letter_code
_entity_poly.pdbx_strand_id
1 'polypeptide(L)'
;MYSLFLLRTRHIEATNVVVGMAMAIGGLTQLLAGMWEFAEGNSLGATGFSCYGGFWLSFAVINWPGTGILESYSGNAANQLNDAMGVFFMVWFILSLLIFFGTFRSSIALASMLGFLTMTFLLLMIGQYQEKCKLTNP
;
A
#
# COMPACT_ATOMS: atom_id res chain seq x y z
N MET A 1 -5.06 6.57 8.04
CA MET A 1 -3.99 7.42 8.61
C MET A 1 -2.99 7.88 7.56
N TYR A 2 -2.38 6.97 6.79
CA TYR A 2 -1.41 7.34 5.74
C TYR A 2 -1.96 8.38 4.74
N SER A 3 -3.24 8.29 4.37
CA SER A 3 -3.90 9.30 3.54
C SER A 3 -3.87 10.73 4.11
N LEU A 4 -3.88 10.92 5.43
CA LEU A 4 -3.78 12.25 6.07
C LEU A 4 -2.38 12.84 5.93
N PHE A 5 -1.37 11.97 5.95
CA PHE A 5 0.02 12.36 5.73
C PHE A 5 0.27 12.70 4.26
N LEU A 6 -0.35 11.95 3.33
CA LEU A 6 -0.34 12.30 1.90
C LEU A 6 -0.98 13.69 1.64
N LEU A 7 -2.04 14.03 2.38
CA LEU A 7 -2.71 15.34 2.27
C LEU A 7 -2.00 16.48 3.02
N ARG A 8 -0.81 16.24 3.61
CA ARG A 8 -0.04 17.24 4.38
C ARG A 8 -0.86 17.91 5.49
N THR A 9 -1.72 17.13 6.15
CA THR A 9 -2.55 17.63 7.24
C THR A 9 -1.64 18.22 8.33
N ARG A 10 -1.95 19.44 8.80
CA ARG A 10 -1.14 20.20 9.78
C ARG A 10 0.27 20.60 9.34
N HIS A 11 0.53 20.73 8.04
CA HIS A 11 1.84 21.13 7.49
C HIS A 11 2.97 20.16 7.87
N ILE A 12 2.64 18.91 8.16
CA ILE A 12 3.63 17.87 8.46
C ILE A 12 4.15 17.33 7.13
N GLU A 13 5.43 17.59 6.85
CA GLU A 13 6.10 17.13 5.62
C GLU A 13 6.79 15.77 5.80
N ALA A 14 7.21 15.45 7.02
CA ALA A 14 7.87 14.18 7.32
C ALA A 14 6.83 13.08 7.62
N THR A 15 6.79 12.05 6.78
CA THR A 15 5.83 10.94 6.90
C THR A 15 6.38 9.71 7.62
N ASN A 16 7.60 9.75 8.16
CA ASN A 16 8.28 8.60 8.76
C ASN A 16 7.55 7.94 9.95
N VAL A 17 6.68 8.68 10.65
CA VAL A 17 5.84 8.10 11.72
C VAL A 17 4.97 6.95 11.22
N VAL A 18 4.61 6.95 9.93
CA VAL A 18 3.78 5.91 9.32
C VAL A 18 4.50 4.56 9.34
N VAL A 19 5.83 4.54 9.27
CA VAL A 19 6.63 3.31 9.16
C VAL A 19 6.46 2.41 10.39
N GLY A 20 6.47 2.98 11.60
CA GLY A 20 6.30 2.22 12.83
C GLY A 20 4.92 1.54 12.91
N MET A 21 3.86 2.24 12.53
CA MET A 21 2.52 1.64 12.53
C MET A 21 2.29 0.68 11.37
N ALA A 22 2.89 0.95 10.22
CA ALA A 22 2.88 0.05 9.08
C ALA A 22 3.55 -1.28 9.44
N MET A 23 4.64 -1.29 10.23
CA MET A 23 5.23 -2.54 10.71
C MET A 23 4.36 -3.24 11.77
N ALA A 24 3.95 -2.51 12.80
CA ALA A 24 3.30 -3.13 13.96
C ALA A 24 1.85 -3.55 13.67
N ILE A 25 0.99 -2.59 13.32
CA ILE A 25 -0.46 -2.80 13.24
C ILE A 25 -0.89 -3.18 11.83
N GLY A 26 -0.51 -2.37 10.84
CA GLY A 26 -0.85 -2.64 9.44
C GLY A 26 -0.17 -3.89 8.90
N GLY A 27 0.99 -4.24 9.45
CA GLY A 27 1.84 -5.34 9.00
C GLY A 27 1.66 -6.59 9.84
N LEU A 28 2.37 -6.65 10.97
CA LEU A 28 2.47 -7.84 11.79
C LEU A 28 1.12 -8.26 12.39
N THR A 29 0.41 -7.36 13.08
CA THR A 29 -0.89 -7.69 13.67
C THR A 29 -1.89 -8.12 12.61
N GLN A 30 -1.93 -7.44 11.47
CA GLN A 30 -2.83 -7.78 10.38
C GLN A 30 -2.48 -9.14 9.74
N LEU A 31 -1.20 -9.48 9.61
CA LEU A 31 -0.76 -10.80 9.16
C LEU A 31 -1.20 -11.90 10.13
N LEU A 32 -1.03 -11.68 11.44
CA LEU A 32 -1.48 -12.61 12.48
C LEU A 32 -3.00 -12.79 12.44
N ALA A 33 -3.76 -11.72 12.22
CA ALA A 33 -5.21 -11.84 12.03
C ALA A 33 -5.55 -12.75 10.83
N GLY A 34 -4.82 -12.65 9.72
CA GLY A 34 -4.99 -13.54 8.57
C GLY A 34 -4.70 -15.01 8.89
N MET A 35 -3.72 -15.30 9.73
CA MET A 35 -3.45 -16.66 10.19
C MET A 35 -4.61 -17.22 11.03
N TRP A 36 -5.31 -16.37 11.80
CA TRP A 36 -6.40 -16.80 12.68
C TRP A 36 -7.67 -17.04 11.87
N GLU A 37 -7.95 -16.21 10.85
CA GLU A 37 -9.01 -16.47 9.87
C GLU A 37 -8.80 -17.80 9.13
N PHE A 38 -7.54 -18.15 8.83
CA PHE A 38 -7.25 -19.44 8.21
C PHE A 38 -7.59 -20.60 9.14
N ALA A 39 -7.30 -20.48 10.44
CA ALA A 39 -7.64 -21.47 11.45
C ALA A 39 -9.16 -21.64 11.62
N GLU A 40 -9.94 -20.58 11.42
CA GLU A 40 -11.41 -20.62 11.42
C GLU A 40 -12.03 -21.12 10.10
N GLY A 41 -11.21 -21.36 9.07
CA GLY A 41 -11.66 -21.82 7.76
C GLY A 41 -12.13 -20.70 6.81
N ASN A 42 -11.92 -19.43 7.15
CA ASN A 42 -12.23 -18.30 6.29
C ASN A 42 -11.07 -17.97 5.35
N SER A 43 -11.03 -18.63 4.19
CA SER A 43 -9.94 -18.43 3.21
C SER A 43 -9.91 -17.02 2.61
N LEU A 44 -11.06 -16.35 2.48
CA LEU A 44 -11.12 -14.98 1.95
C LEU A 44 -10.52 -13.98 2.93
N GLY A 45 -10.90 -14.08 4.22
CA GLY A 45 -10.34 -13.27 5.30
C GLY A 45 -8.84 -13.54 5.48
N ALA A 46 -8.45 -14.81 5.49
CA ALA A 46 -7.06 -15.24 5.61
C ALA A 46 -6.18 -14.63 4.51
N THR A 47 -6.61 -14.73 3.26
CA THR A 47 -5.90 -14.18 2.11
C THR A 47 -5.87 -12.65 2.18
N GLY A 48 -7.02 -12.01 2.41
CA GLY A 48 -7.12 -10.56 2.46
C GLY A 48 -6.21 -9.95 3.54
N PHE A 49 -6.33 -10.40 4.79
CA PHE A 49 -5.53 -9.86 5.88
C PHE A 49 -4.05 -10.18 5.73
N SER A 50 -3.68 -11.38 5.29
CA SER A 50 -2.26 -11.71 5.08
C SER A 50 -1.63 -10.89 3.95
N CYS A 51 -2.33 -10.71 2.82
CA CYS A 51 -1.87 -9.89 1.70
C CYS A 51 -1.69 -8.43 2.12
N TYR A 52 -2.69 -7.83 2.78
CA TYR A 52 -2.58 -6.43 3.21
C TYR A 52 -1.60 -6.22 4.37
N GLY A 53 -1.39 -7.24 5.22
CA GLY A 53 -0.27 -7.30 6.17
C GLY A 53 1.09 -7.24 5.45
N GLY A 54 1.26 -8.07 4.42
CA GLY A 54 2.44 -8.04 3.55
C GLY A 54 2.64 -6.71 2.84
N PHE A 55 1.57 -6.08 2.36
CA PHE A 55 1.62 -4.73 1.77
C PHE A 55 2.25 -3.73 2.73
N TRP A 56 1.71 -3.61 3.96
CA TRP A 56 2.22 -2.63 4.92
C TRP A 56 3.64 -2.91 5.39
N LEU A 57 4.01 -4.19 5.55
CA LEU A 57 5.39 -4.57 5.84
C LEU A 57 6.33 -4.16 4.71
N SER A 58 6.00 -4.50 3.46
CA SER A 58 6.82 -4.13 2.30
C SER A 58 6.93 -2.61 2.14
N PHE A 59 5.83 -1.88 2.34
CA PHE A 59 5.79 -0.43 2.29
C PHE A 59 6.63 0.21 3.41
N ALA A 60 6.59 -0.35 4.62
CA ALA A 60 7.42 0.09 5.73
C ALA A 60 8.92 -0.13 5.45
N VAL A 61 9.28 -1.29 4.90
CA VAL A 61 10.66 -1.63 4.53
C VAL A 61 11.21 -0.68 3.46
N ILE A 62 10.40 -0.33 2.45
CA ILE A 62 10.77 0.67 1.43
C ILE A 62 11.08 2.02 2.08
N ASN A 63 10.24 2.47 3.02
CA ASN A 63 10.36 3.79 3.65
C ASN A 63 11.28 3.83 4.88
N TRP A 64 11.82 2.69 5.31
CA TRP A 64 12.75 2.64 6.45
C TRP A 64 14.15 3.04 6.00
N PRO A 65 14.73 4.14 6.52
CA PRO A 65 16.02 4.64 6.04
C PRO A 65 17.16 3.61 6.11
N GLY A 66 17.16 2.74 7.13
CA GLY A 66 18.19 1.72 7.30
C GLY A 66 18.20 0.59 6.26
N THR A 67 17.24 0.51 5.33
CA THR A 67 17.24 -0.50 4.26
C THR A 67 17.99 -0.05 3.02
N GLY A 68 18.21 1.26 2.85
CA GLY A 68 18.87 1.83 1.67
C GLY A 68 18.05 1.71 0.36
N ILE A 69 16.79 1.26 0.41
CA ILE A 69 15.99 1.06 -0.80
C ILE A 69 15.72 2.39 -1.50
N LEU A 70 15.26 3.41 -0.80
CA LEU A 70 15.04 4.73 -1.40
C LEU A 70 16.37 5.39 -1.83
N GLU A 71 17.46 5.16 -1.10
CA GLU A 71 18.79 5.68 -1.46
C GLU A 71 19.34 5.06 -2.75
N SER A 72 18.94 3.82 -3.07
CA SER A 72 19.32 3.17 -4.33
C SER A 72 18.77 3.88 -5.57
N TYR A 73 17.74 4.72 -5.41
CA TYR A 73 17.19 5.57 -6.46
C TYR A 73 17.82 6.98 -6.45
N SER A 74 19.00 7.19 -5.87
CA SER A 74 19.72 8.47 -5.96
C SER A 74 20.54 8.59 -7.27
N GLY A 75 20.93 9.82 -7.63
CA GLY A 75 21.76 10.08 -8.82
C GLY A 75 21.05 9.77 -10.14
N ASN A 76 21.69 8.96 -11.01
CA ASN A 76 21.15 8.62 -12.34
C ASN A 76 19.83 7.83 -12.29
N ALA A 77 19.52 7.20 -11.16
CA ALA A 77 18.29 6.43 -10.96
C ALA A 77 17.12 7.26 -10.37
N ALA A 78 17.33 8.54 -10.06
CA ALA A 78 16.31 9.40 -9.44
C ALA A 78 15.01 9.49 -10.25
N ASN A 79 15.13 9.46 -11.58
CA ASN A 79 13.97 9.52 -12.47
C ASN A 79 13.16 8.21 -12.50
N GLN A 80 13.68 7.11 -11.93
CA GLN A 80 13.05 5.78 -11.95
C GLN A 80 12.24 5.48 -10.69
N LEU A 81 12.39 6.25 -9.60
CA LEU A 81 11.69 6.01 -8.34
C LEU A 81 10.18 6.01 -8.52
N ASN A 82 9.65 7.02 -9.22
CA ASN A 82 8.22 7.16 -9.48
C ASN A 82 7.68 6.01 -10.36
N ASP A 83 8.48 5.52 -11.31
CA ASP A 83 8.09 4.36 -12.12
C ASP A 83 8.02 3.09 -11.25
N ALA A 84 9.04 2.86 -10.41
CA ALA A 84 9.09 1.71 -9.52
C ALA A 84 7.93 1.71 -8.52
N MET A 85 7.63 2.87 -7.91
CA MET A 85 6.49 3.03 -7.01
C MET A 85 5.15 2.90 -7.75
N GLY A 86 5.05 3.39 -8.99
CA GLY A 86 3.88 3.19 -9.84
C GLY A 86 3.61 1.71 -10.12
N VAL A 87 4.64 0.94 -10.48
CA VAL A 87 4.54 -0.50 -10.69
C VAL A 87 4.16 -1.23 -9.39
N PHE A 88 4.75 -0.83 -8.26
CA PHE A 88 4.38 -1.38 -6.95
C PHE A 88 2.88 -1.22 -6.67
N PHE A 89 2.33 0.01 -6.80
CA PHE A 89 0.90 0.23 -6.58
C PHE A 89 0.00 -0.41 -7.64
N MET A 90 0.47 -0.56 -8.89
CA MET A 90 -0.26 -1.26 -9.94
C MET A 90 -0.48 -2.74 -9.59
N VAL A 91 0.56 -3.43 -9.11
CA VAL A 91 0.44 -4.84 -8.69
C VAL A 91 -0.58 -4.96 -7.55
N TRP A 92 -0.53 -4.06 -6.57
CA TRP A 92 -1.48 -4.04 -5.47
C TRP A 92 -2.91 -3.69 -5.90
N PHE A 93 -3.08 -2.80 -6.87
CA PHE A 93 -4.38 -2.53 -7.49
C PHE A 93 -4.98 -3.80 -8.12
N ILE A 94 -4.21 -4.52 -8.93
CA ILE A 94 -4.67 -5.76 -9.59
C ILE A 94 -5.05 -6.80 -8.54
N LEU A 95 -4.18 -7.02 -7.55
CA LEU A 95 -4.45 -7.97 -6.46
C LEU A 95 -5.72 -7.59 -5.68
N SER A 96 -5.88 -6.32 -5.31
CA SER A 96 -7.07 -5.84 -4.61
C SER A 96 -8.33 -5.99 -5.46
N LEU A 97 -8.26 -5.77 -6.76
CA LEU A 97 -9.38 -5.97 -7.67
C LEU A 97 -9.82 -7.44 -7.74
N LEU A 98 -8.86 -8.38 -7.77
CA LEU A 98 -9.15 -9.82 -7.73
C LEU A 98 -9.85 -10.22 -6.42
N ILE A 99 -9.34 -9.76 -5.27
CA ILE A 99 -9.95 -10.05 -3.97
C ILE A 99 -11.32 -9.37 -3.85
N PHE A 100 -11.49 -8.16 -4.40
CA PHE A 100 -12.76 -7.42 -4.41
C PHE A 100 -13.87 -8.22 -5.09
N PHE A 101 -13.63 -8.86 -6.24
CA PHE A 101 -14.62 -9.73 -6.86
C PHE A 101 -15.00 -10.94 -5.96
N GLY A 102 -14.06 -11.45 -5.17
CA GLY A 102 -14.31 -12.48 -4.16
C GLY A 102 -15.22 -12.01 -3.00
N THR A 103 -15.35 -10.70 -2.78
CA THR A 103 -16.17 -10.14 -1.69
C THR A 103 -17.66 -10.02 -2.02
N PHE A 104 -18.10 -10.27 -3.26
CA PHE A 104 -19.50 -10.07 -3.66
C PHE A 104 -20.51 -11.00 -2.99
N ARG A 105 -20.04 -12.13 -2.44
CA ARG A 105 -20.86 -13.02 -1.59
C ARG A 105 -20.59 -12.84 -0.10
N SER A 106 -19.78 -11.86 0.27
CA SER A 106 -19.45 -11.51 1.66
C SER A 106 -20.35 -10.37 2.15
N SER A 107 -19.92 -9.65 3.20
CA SER A 107 -20.65 -8.49 3.70
C SER A 107 -20.47 -7.26 2.79
N ILE A 108 -21.52 -6.45 2.69
CA ILE A 108 -21.48 -5.17 1.97
C ILE A 108 -20.40 -4.25 2.55
N ALA A 109 -20.17 -4.31 3.87
CA ALA A 109 -19.14 -3.54 4.54
C ALA A 109 -17.73 -3.92 4.05
N LEU A 110 -17.42 -5.22 3.97
CA LEU A 110 -16.12 -5.71 3.49
C LEU A 110 -15.92 -5.38 2.01
N ALA A 111 -16.96 -5.58 1.20
CA ALA A 111 -16.93 -5.24 -0.23
C ALA A 111 -16.69 -3.74 -0.43
N SER A 112 -17.44 -2.88 0.27
CA SER A 112 -17.29 -1.42 0.17
C SER A 112 -15.89 -0.97 0.59
N MET A 113 -15.37 -1.51 1.71
CA MET A 113 -14.03 -1.20 2.20
C MET A 113 -12.95 -1.58 1.18
N LEU A 114 -13.00 -2.79 0.62
CA LEU A 114 -12.06 -3.21 -0.41
C LEU A 114 -12.23 -2.43 -1.72
N GLY A 115 -13.46 -2.01 -2.06
CA GLY A 115 -13.73 -1.16 -3.21
C GLY A 115 -13.01 0.19 -3.10
N PHE A 116 -13.13 0.86 -1.95
CA PHE A 116 -12.40 2.11 -1.70
C PHE A 116 -10.88 1.90 -1.67
N LEU A 117 -10.42 0.79 -1.11
CA LEU A 117 -8.99 0.46 -1.08
C LEU A 117 -8.43 0.23 -2.51
N THR A 118 -9.19 -0.49 -3.34
CA THR A 118 -8.85 -0.71 -4.75
C THR A 118 -8.77 0.63 -5.50
N MET A 119 -9.75 1.52 -5.31
CA MET A 119 -9.70 2.88 -5.86
C MET A 119 -8.51 3.69 -5.35
N THR A 120 -8.12 3.50 -4.08
CA THR A 120 -6.95 4.17 -3.51
C THR A 120 -5.67 3.76 -4.23
N PHE A 121 -5.46 2.46 -4.47
CA PHE A 121 -4.29 1.99 -5.22
C PHE A 121 -4.26 2.49 -6.66
N LEU A 122 -5.43 2.54 -7.32
CA LEU A 122 -5.54 3.11 -8.66
C LEU A 122 -5.10 4.59 -8.68
N LEU A 123 -5.59 5.39 -7.74
CA LEU A 123 -5.26 6.82 -7.65
C LEU A 123 -3.79 7.05 -7.30
N LEU A 124 -3.22 6.23 -6.40
CA LEU A 124 -1.79 6.29 -6.06
C LEU A 124 -0.91 5.96 -7.27
N MET A 125 -1.24 4.90 -8.01
CA MET A 125 -0.55 4.53 -9.24
C MET A 125 -0.58 5.69 -10.27
N ILE A 126 -1.76 6.27 -10.52
CA ILE A 126 -1.90 7.41 -11.46
C ILE A 126 -1.07 8.60 -10.97
N GLY A 127 -1.09 8.91 -9.67
CA GLY A 127 -0.33 10.00 -9.07
C GLY A 127 1.17 9.87 -9.32
N GLN A 128 1.74 8.67 -9.13
CA GLN A 128 3.17 8.41 -9.36
C GLN A 128 3.56 8.63 -10.83
N TYR A 129 2.76 8.14 -11.78
CA TYR A 129 3.03 8.33 -13.21
C TYR A 129 2.84 9.77 -13.68
N GLN A 130 1.90 10.53 -13.08
CA GLN A 130 1.71 11.95 -13.41
C GLN A 130 2.82 12.84 -12.89
N GLU A 131 3.34 12.59 -11.69
CA GLU A 131 4.48 13.36 -11.14
C GLU A 131 5.73 13.22 -12.03
N LYS A 132 6.01 12.02 -12.55
CA LYS A 132 7.07 11.82 -13.54
C LYS A 132 6.90 12.70 -14.79
N CYS A 133 5.67 12.77 -15.32
CA CYS A 133 5.38 13.55 -16.52
C CYS A 133 5.66 15.05 -16.33
N LYS A 134 5.37 15.58 -15.14
CA LYS A 134 5.69 16.98 -14.78
C LYS A 134 7.19 17.23 -14.61
N LEU A 135 7.94 16.27 -14.08
CA LEU A 135 9.40 16.40 -13.95
C LEU A 135 10.12 16.37 -15.31
N THR A 136 9.49 15.79 -16.33
CA THR A 136 10.08 15.65 -17.68
C THR A 136 9.71 16.81 -18.61
N ASN A 137 8.61 17.51 -18.35
CA ASN A 137 8.17 18.71 -19.08
C ASN A 137 8.19 19.94 -18.15
N PRO A 138 9.35 20.62 -17.99
CA PRO A 138 9.45 21.86 -17.22
C PRO A 138 8.71 23.05 -17.87
#